data_AF-A0A1H1PG50-F1
#
_entry.id   AF-A0A1H1PG50-F1
#
_cell.length_a   1.000
_cell.length_b   1.000
_cell.length_c   1.000
_cell.angle_alpha   90.00
_cell.angle_beta   90.00
_cell.angle_gamma   90.00
#
_symmetry.space_group_name_H-M   'P 1'
#
loop_
_entity.id
_entity.type
_entity.pdbx_description
1 polymer ?
#
loop_
_entity_poly.entity_id
_entity_poly.type
_entity_poly.pdbx_seq_one_letter_code
_entity_poly.pdbx_strand_id
1 'polypeptide(L)'
;MTSTDPSLVDLGDLVLAISADHTFLHVGTVEAMLAHLPGGHDDHPDERVVELYDAAGRRLWPVVTAELVVTGFVPGAGPGDPDAVAARVATALELAQQRLTADPDLGRQQSLPTATEVPRPKGSLADVLGALNDELDVRPGPGHRAGWFHNLFHV
;
A
#
# COMPACT_ATOMS: atom_id res chain seq x y z
N MET A 1 6.28 -12.26 31.36
CA MET A 1 5.25 -12.71 30.41
C MET A 1 4.76 -11.49 29.66
N THR A 2 5.48 -11.07 28.63
CA THR A 2 5.04 -10.03 27.69
C THR A 2 4.33 -10.76 26.56
N SER A 3 3.00 -10.76 26.61
CA SER A 3 2.16 -11.18 25.50
C SER A 3 2.31 -10.13 24.42
N THR A 4 3.19 -10.38 23.46
CA THR A 4 3.20 -9.64 22.19
C THR A 4 1.99 -10.17 21.42
N ASP A 5 0.84 -9.54 21.64
CA ASP A 5 -0.30 -9.75 20.77
C ASP A 5 0.01 -9.03 19.46
N PRO A 6 0.22 -9.73 18.33
CA PRO A 6 0.59 -9.11 17.05
C PRO A 6 -0.55 -8.28 16.42
N SER A 7 -1.66 -8.10 17.14
CA SER A 7 -2.93 -7.59 16.60
C SER A 7 -3.25 -6.12 16.90
N LEU A 8 -2.38 -5.40 17.62
CA LEU A 8 -2.53 -3.96 17.85
C LEU A 8 -1.35 -3.20 17.25
N VAL A 9 -1.32 -3.15 15.92
CA VAL A 9 -0.54 -2.12 15.23
C VAL A 9 -1.13 -0.77 15.64
N ASP A 10 -0.31 0.12 16.19
CA ASP A 10 -0.73 1.51 16.36
C ASP A 10 -1.00 2.06 14.96
N LEU A 11 -2.24 2.46 14.67
CA LEU A 11 -2.61 2.99 13.36
C LEU A 11 -1.76 4.21 12.97
N GLY A 12 -1.14 4.88 13.95
CA GLY A 12 -0.15 5.94 13.72
C GLY A 12 1.16 5.50 13.08
N ASP A 13 1.49 4.20 13.12
CA ASP A 13 2.74 3.62 12.58
C ASP A 13 2.56 3.03 11.17
N LEU A 14 1.35 3.11 10.60
CA LEU A 14 1.09 2.66 9.25
C LEU A 14 1.62 3.66 8.22
N VAL A 15 2.25 3.10 7.20
CA VAL A 15 2.78 3.80 6.03
C VAL A 15 1.98 3.39 4.81
N LEU A 16 1.49 4.39 4.09
CA LEU A 16 0.94 4.24 2.75
C LEU A 16 2.04 4.43 1.72
N ALA A 17 2.15 3.51 0.77
CA ALA A 17 2.85 3.69 -0.49
C ALA A 17 1.85 3.74 -1.64
N ILE A 18 1.89 4.80 -2.45
CA ILE A 18 0.97 4.99 -3.58
C ILE A 18 1.71 5.59 -4.77
N SER A 19 1.49 5.06 -5.97
CA SER A 19 2.06 5.64 -7.19
C SER A 19 1.30 6.88 -7.67
N ALA A 20 1.96 7.74 -8.43
CA ALA A 20 1.36 8.96 -8.97
C ALA A 20 0.16 8.70 -9.92
N ASP A 21 0.17 7.56 -10.61
CA ASP A 21 -0.88 7.10 -11.52
C ASP A 21 -1.95 6.24 -10.83
N HIS A 22 -1.84 6.00 -9.51
CA HIS A 22 -2.78 5.24 -8.69
C HIS A 22 -2.91 3.74 -9.05
N THR A 23 -1.96 3.20 -9.81
CA THR A 23 -1.92 1.79 -10.21
C THR A 23 -1.11 0.91 -9.24
N PHE A 24 -0.48 1.52 -8.24
CA PHE A 24 0.18 0.85 -7.12
C PHE A 24 -0.33 1.43 -5.81
N LEU A 25 -0.68 0.54 -4.87
CA LEU A 25 -1.15 0.86 -3.54
C LEU A 25 -0.69 -0.24 -2.58
N HIS A 26 0.01 0.14 -1.52
CA HIS A 26 0.41 -0.76 -0.44
C HIS A 26 0.32 -0.03 0.90
N VAL A 27 -0.13 -0.74 1.94
CA VAL A 27 -0.15 -0.24 3.31
C VAL A 27 0.53 -1.28 4.19
N GLY A 28 1.40 -0.82 5.08
CA GLY A 28 2.13 -1.67 6.00
C GLY A 28 2.75 -0.88 7.14
N THR A 29 3.25 -1.57 8.16
CA THR A 29 4.14 -0.95 9.16
C THR A 29 5.43 -0.48 8.48
N VAL A 30 6.19 0.41 9.13
CA VAL A 30 7.53 0.79 8.65
C VAL A 30 8.41 -0.44 8.38
N GLU A 31 8.39 -1.42 9.29
CA GLU A 31 9.15 -2.67 9.13
C GLU A 31 8.70 -3.47 7.90
N ALA A 32 7.39 -3.65 7.72
CA ALA A 32 6.83 -4.33 6.56
C ALA A 32 7.17 -3.60 5.25
N MET A 33 7.08 -2.27 5.25
CA MET A 33 7.44 -1.43 4.10
C MET A 33 8.91 -1.56 3.74
N LEU A 34 9.81 -1.57 4.73
CA LEU A 34 11.25 -1.79 4.50
C LEU A 34 11.55 -3.18 3.95
N ALA A 35 10.80 -4.20 4.38
CA ALA A 35 10.91 -5.55 3.84
C ALA A 35 10.32 -5.68 2.42
N HIS A 36 9.37 -4.80 2.06
CA HIS A 36 8.69 -4.80 0.77
C HIS A 36 9.42 -3.95 -0.30
N LEU A 37 10.14 -2.90 0.11
CA LEU A 37 10.97 -2.12 -0.79
C LEU A 37 12.10 -3.01 -1.31
N PRO A 38 12.28 -3.15 -2.63
CA PRO A 38 13.33 -3.98 -3.18
C PRO A 38 14.69 -3.48 -2.67
N GLY A 39 15.43 -4.36 -1.99
CA GLY A 39 16.85 -4.15 -1.73
C GLY A 39 17.53 -4.08 -3.10
N GLY A 40 17.79 -2.85 -3.56
CA GLY A 40 17.97 -2.54 -4.98
C GLY A 40 18.84 -3.54 -5.74
N HIS A 41 18.22 -4.31 -6.64
CA HIS A 41 18.88 -4.97 -7.78
C HIS A 41 17.93 -5.73 -8.72
N ASP A 42 16.74 -5.20 -9.02
CA ASP A 42 15.96 -5.74 -10.15
C ASP A 42 15.84 -4.68 -11.24
N ASP A 43 16.49 -4.94 -12.38
CA ASP A 43 16.43 -4.18 -13.64
C ASP A 43 15.02 -4.26 -14.28
N HIS A 44 13.97 -3.98 -13.50
CA HIS A 44 12.61 -3.89 -14.00
C HIS A 44 12.33 -2.42 -14.41
N PRO A 45 12.04 -2.15 -15.70
CA PRO A 45 11.79 -0.80 -16.21
C PRO A 45 10.48 -0.16 -15.70
N ASP A 46 9.70 -0.88 -14.89
CA ASP A 46 8.53 -0.37 -14.17
C ASP A 46 8.94 0.20 -12.80
N GLU A 47 9.95 1.05 -12.77
CA GLU A 47 10.36 1.80 -11.58
C GLU A 47 9.30 2.88 -11.29
N ARG A 48 8.10 2.44 -10.87
CA ARG A 48 7.01 3.34 -10.50
C ARG A 48 7.49 4.18 -9.33
N VAL A 49 7.57 5.49 -9.54
CA VAL A 49 7.83 6.43 -8.45
C VAL A 49 6.66 6.37 -7.50
N VAL A 50 6.88 5.76 -6.33
CA VAL A 50 5.92 5.70 -5.24
C VAL A 50 6.15 6.86 -4.28
N GLU A 51 5.06 7.42 -3.79
CA GLU A 51 5.05 8.42 -2.73
C GLU A 51 4.62 7.74 -1.43
N LEU A 52 5.31 8.08 -0.34
CA LEU A 52 5.08 7.50 0.97
C LEU A 52 4.39 8.52 1.88
N TYR A 53 3.39 8.08 2.65
CA TYR A 53 2.65 8.93 3.59
C TYR A 53 2.42 8.23 4.93
N ASP A 54 2.42 8.99 6.02
CA ASP A 54 1.94 8.52 7.32
C ASP A 54 0.42 8.73 7.47
N ALA A 55 -0.15 8.21 8.56
CA ALA A 55 -1.56 8.35 8.90
C ALA A 55 -2.02 9.81 9.14
N ALA A 56 -1.08 10.74 9.35
CA ALA A 56 -1.38 12.18 9.43
C ALA A 56 -1.39 12.87 8.05
N GLY A 57 -1.15 12.12 6.97
CA GLY A 57 -1.09 12.65 5.61
C GLY A 57 0.19 13.43 5.31
N ARG A 58 1.26 13.25 6.10
CA ARG A 58 2.56 13.84 5.79
C ARG A 58 3.32 12.94 4.85
N ARG A 59 3.96 13.55 3.85
CA ARG A 59 4.89 12.84 2.97
C ARG A 59 6.08 12.35 3.78
N LEU A 60 6.47 11.11 3.57
CA LEU A 60 7.62 10.47 4.20
C LEU A 60 8.79 10.43 3.23
N TRP A 61 10.00 10.63 3.76
CA TRP A 61 11.26 10.52 3.03
C TRP A 61 12.08 9.35 3.55
N PRO A 62 12.69 8.55 2.68
CA PRO A 62 13.55 7.45 3.10
C PRO A 62 14.79 7.99 3.81
N VAL A 63 15.16 7.33 4.91
CA VAL A 63 16.47 7.47 5.54
C VAL A 63 17.40 6.46 4.90
N VAL A 64 18.43 6.94 4.22
CA VAL A 64 19.34 6.12 3.44
C VAL A 64 20.73 6.14 4.07
N THR A 65 21.33 4.98 4.28
CA THR A 65 22.71 4.86 4.78
C THR A 65 23.74 5.20 3.70
N ALA A 66 25.01 5.27 4.09
CA ALA A 66 26.10 5.47 3.13
C ALA A 66 26.18 4.31 2.10
N GLU A 67 25.73 3.12 2.50
CA GLU A 67 25.66 1.91 1.67
C GLU A 67 24.39 1.83 0.80
N LEU A 68 23.63 2.92 0.69
CA LEU A 68 22.39 3.01 -0.09
C LEU A 68 21.28 2.05 0.38
N VAL A 69 21.26 1.76 1.68
CA VAL A 69 20.20 0.95 2.31
C VAL A 69 19.17 1.87 2.94
N VAL A 70 17.89 1.66 2.64
CA VAL A 70 16.79 2.35 3.33
C VAL A 70 16.62 1.70 4.70
N THR A 71 16.74 2.48 5.77
CA THR A 71 16.64 1.98 7.17
C THR A 71 15.42 2.49 7.92
N GLY A 72 14.64 3.37 7.31
CA GLY A 72 13.44 3.94 7.90
C GLY A 72 12.92 5.11 7.10
N PHE A 73 11.95 5.83 7.67
CA PHE A 73 11.33 6.99 7.05
C PHE A 73 11.23 8.16 8.04
N VAL A 74 11.32 9.38 7.53
CA VAL A 74 11.12 10.61 8.30
C VAL A 74 10.03 11.47 7.66
N PRO A 75 9.11 12.05 8.46
CA PRO A 75 8.12 12.98 7.93
C PRO A 75 8.77 14.24 7.33
N GLY A 76 8.20 14.72 6.24
CA GLY A 76 8.51 16.02 5.68
C GLY A 76 8.16 17.17 6.63
N ALA A 77 8.79 18.32 6.43
CA ALA A 77 8.64 19.49 7.30
C ALA A 77 7.30 20.24 7.17
N GLY A 78 6.48 19.89 6.18
CA GLY A 78 5.17 20.51 5.95
C GLY A 78 4.06 19.94 6.84
N PRO A 79 2.93 20.66 6.98
CA PRO A 79 1.75 20.09 7.60
C PRO A 79 1.26 18.87 6.79
N GLY A 80 0.70 17.88 7.50
CA GLY A 80 0.04 16.76 6.84
C GLY A 80 -1.31 17.16 6.28
N ASP A 81 -1.72 16.50 5.20
CA ASP A 81 -3.04 16.66 4.60
C ASP A 81 -3.73 15.29 4.49
N PRO A 82 -4.36 14.82 5.57
CA PRO A 82 -4.95 13.49 5.61
C PRO A 82 -6.13 13.35 4.64
N ASP A 83 -6.86 14.44 4.37
CA ASP A 83 -8.00 14.44 3.46
C ASP A 83 -7.55 14.31 2.00
N ALA A 84 -6.49 15.01 1.60
CA ALA A 84 -5.92 14.87 0.26
C ALA A 84 -5.35 13.47 0.02
N VAL A 85 -4.68 12.89 1.02
CA VAL A 85 -4.16 11.51 0.91
C VAL A 85 -5.31 10.50 0.84
N ALA A 86 -6.35 10.66 1.67
CA ALA A 86 -7.54 9.81 1.62
C ALA A 86 -8.25 9.88 0.25
N ALA A 87 -8.32 11.07 -0.38
CA ALA A 87 -8.87 11.22 -1.72
C ALA A 87 -8.06 10.48 -2.80
N ARG A 88 -6.73 10.45 -2.67
CA ARG A 88 -5.86 9.67 -3.57
C ARG A 88 -6.06 8.18 -3.41
N VAL A 89 -6.17 7.70 -2.17
CA VAL A 89 -6.49 6.30 -1.89
C VAL A 89 -7.86 5.93 -2.50
N ALA A 90 -8.87 6.77 -2.31
CA ALA A 90 -10.19 6.56 -2.91
C ALA A 90 -10.13 6.49 -4.45
N THR A 91 -9.33 7.36 -5.08
CA THR A 91 -9.10 7.36 -6.54
C THR A 91 -8.47 6.04 -7.01
N ALA A 92 -7.48 5.51 -6.30
CA ALA A 92 -6.83 4.24 -6.61
C ALA A 92 -7.82 3.05 -6.52
N LEU A 93 -8.63 3.03 -5.47
CA LEU A 93 -9.65 2.01 -5.25
C LEU A 93 -10.76 2.10 -6.32
N GLU A 94 -11.17 3.30 -6.71
CA GLU A 94 -12.12 3.48 -7.81
C GLU A 94 -11.57 2.97 -9.14
N LEU A 95 -10.29 3.25 -9.44
CA LEU A 95 -9.63 2.75 -10.64
C LEU A 95 -9.59 1.21 -10.68
N ALA A 96 -9.29 0.57 -9.54
CA ALA A 96 -9.34 -0.89 -9.41
C ALA A 96 -10.75 -1.43 -9.67
N GLN A 97 -11.78 -0.77 -9.13
CA GLN A 97 -13.18 -1.16 -9.36
C GLN A 97 -13.58 -1.03 -10.84
N GLN A 98 -13.16 0.05 -11.49
CA GLN A 98 -13.39 0.27 -12.92
C GLN A 98 -12.71 -0.82 -13.76
N ARG A 99 -11.46 -1.19 -13.42
CA ARG A 99 -10.72 -2.25 -14.11
C ARG A 99 -11.42 -3.61 -14.00
N LEU A 100 -11.86 -3.97 -12.80
CA LEU A 100 -12.64 -5.20 -12.55
C LEU A 100 -14.00 -5.20 -13.27
N THR A 101 -14.64 -4.04 -13.38
CA THR A 101 -15.92 -3.91 -14.10
C THR A 101 -15.72 -4.09 -15.60
N ALA A 102 -14.62 -3.56 -16.15
CA ALA A 102 -14.30 -3.64 -17.56
C ALA A 102 -13.85 -5.05 -17.99
N ASP A 103 -13.19 -5.79 -17.10
CA ASP A 103 -12.77 -7.16 -17.34
C ASP A 103 -12.99 -8.05 -16.10
N PRO A 104 -14.20 -8.63 -15.97
CA PRO A 104 -14.55 -9.49 -14.84
C PRO A 104 -13.74 -10.79 -14.77
N ASP A 105 -13.08 -11.19 -15.86
CA ASP A 105 -12.27 -12.41 -15.89
C ASP A 105 -10.90 -12.19 -15.23
N LEU A 106 -10.39 -10.94 -15.16
CA LEU A 106 -9.16 -10.63 -14.42
C LEU A 106 -9.23 -11.04 -12.95
N GLY A 107 -10.38 -10.83 -12.32
CA GLY A 107 -10.57 -11.22 -10.93
C GLY A 107 -10.43 -12.72 -10.71
N ARG A 108 -10.88 -13.52 -11.67
CA ARG A 108 -10.77 -14.98 -11.64
C ARG A 108 -9.37 -15.47 -12.03
N GLN A 109 -8.74 -14.82 -13.01
CA GLN A 109 -7.41 -15.19 -13.50
C GLN A 109 -6.30 -14.88 -12.48
N GLN A 110 -6.45 -13.79 -11.73
CA GLN A 110 -5.48 -13.37 -10.70
C GLN A 110 -5.80 -13.93 -9.31
N SER A 111 -6.71 -14.92 -9.23
CA SER A 111 -7.15 -15.57 -7.98
C SER A 111 -7.55 -14.59 -6.88
N LEU A 112 -8.04 -13.39 -7.26
CA LEU A 112 -8.48 -12.39 -6.28
C LEU A 112 -9.56 -13.02 -5.38
N PRO A 113 -9.70 -12.59 -4.12
CA PRO A 113 -10.79 -13.04 -3.27
C PRO A 113 -12.12 -12.94 -4.02
N THR A 114 -13.03 -13.90 -3.81
CA THR A 114 -14.35 -13.93 -4.46
C THR A 114 -15.16 -12.65 -4.26
N ALA A 115 -14.74 -11.77 -3.34
CA ALA A 115 -15.18 -10.39 -3.27
C ALA A 115 -14.61 -9.59 -4.47
N THR A 116 -15.35 -9.58 -5.57
CA THR A 116 -15.21 -8.61 -6.68
C THR A 116 -15.44 -7.15 -6.29
N GLU A 117 -15.70 -6.88 -5.01
CA GLU A 117 -15.90 -5.53 -4.49
C GLU A 117 -14.59 -5.02 -3.90
N VAL A 118 -14.07 -3.96 -4.51
CA VAL A 118 -12.92 -3.25 -3.97
C VAL A 118 -13.30 -2.64 -2.61
N PRO A 119 -12.45 -2.76 -1.57
CA PRO A 119 -12.71 -2.17 -0.26
C PRO A 119 -13.10 -0.69 -0.36
N ARG A 120 -14.08 -0.27 0.46
CA ARG A 120 -14.51 1.14 0.58
C ARG A 120 -14.42 1.61 2.03
N PRO A 121 -13.21 1.67 2.61
CA PRO A 121 -13.02 2.11 3.98
C PRO A 121 -13.48 3.56 4.15
N LYS A 122 -13.93 3.90 5.36
CA LYS A 122 -14.43 5.23 5.74
C LYS A 122 -13.83 5.62 7.08
N GLY A 123 -13.79 6.92 7.35
CA GLY A 123 -13.29 7.46 8.62
C GLY A 123 -12.11 8.39 8.38
N SER A 124 -11.27 8.53 9.40
CA SER A 124 -10.00 9.24 9.29
C SER A 124 -9.03 8.50 8.37
N LEU A 125 -7.96 9.15 7.93
CA LEU A 125 -6.91 8.48 7.15
C LEU A 125 -6.34 7.28 7.92
N ALA A 126 -6.15 7.38 9.24
CA ALA A 126 -5.69 6.28 10.08
C ALA A 126 -6.63 5.07 10.02
N ASP A 127 -7.96 5.29 10.08
CA ASP A 127 -8.96 4.23 9.95
C ASP A 127 -8.92 3.59 8.55
N VAL A 128 -8.74 4.41 7.51
CA VAL A 128 -8.61 3.96 6.13
C VAL A 128 -7.37 3.09 5.93
N LEU A 129 -6.22 3.53 6.43
CA LEU A 129 -4.97 2.75 6.34
C LEU A 129 -5.07 1.45 7.14
N GLY A 130 -5.66 1.48 8.34
CA GLY A 130 -5.90 0.28 9.14
C GLY A 130 -6.72 -0.77 8.39
N ALA A 131 -7.84 -0.36 7.81
CA ALA A 131 -8.69 -1.25 7.03
C ALA A 131 -7.98 -1.80 5.77
N LEU A 132 -7.15 -1.00 5.11
CA LEU A 132 -6.45 -1.43 3.89
C LEU A 132 -5.23 -2.32 4.16
N ASN A 133 -4.56 -2.16 5.30
CA ASN A 133 -3.44 -2.99 5.70
C ASN A 133 -3.81 -4.49 5.69
N ASP A 134 -5.01 -4.81 6.16
CA ASP A 134 -5.49 -6.19 6.26
C ASP A 134 -5.98 -6.74 4.91
N GLU A 135 -6.47 -5.87 4.02
CA GLU A 135 -7.13 -6.24 2.78
C GLU A 135 -6.18 -6.27 1.57
N LEU A 136 -5.19 -5.39 1.50
CA LEU A 136 -4.34 -5.24 0.31
C LEU A 136 -3.24 -6.30 0.17
N ASP A 137 -2.72 -6.84 1.28
CA ASP A 137 -1.69 -7.90 1.25
C ASP A 137 -2.28 -9.32 1.16
N VAL A 138 -3.59 -9.46 0.94
CA VAL A 138 -4.23 -10.76 0.72
C VAL A 138 -3.68 -11.37 -0.57
N ARG A 139 -2.82 -12.37 -0.43
CA ARG A 139 -2.18 -13.07 -1.55
C ARG A 139 -3.13 -14.09 -2.16
N PRO A 140 -3.34 -14.06 -3.48
CA PRO A 140 -4.31 -14.91 -4.14
C PRO A 140 -3.81 -16.36 -4.39
N GLY A 141 -3.30 -17.04 -3.36
CA GLY A 141 -2.82 -18.42 -3.42
C GLY A 141 -1.32 -18.60 -3.69
N PRO A 142 -0.83 -19.86 -3.67
CA PRO A 142 0.59 -20.17 -3.82
C PRO A 142 1.10 -19.84 -5.23
N GLY A 143 2.04 -18.90 -5.32
CA GLY A 143 2.67 -18.48 -6.59
C GLY A 143 2.67 -16.96 -6.81
N HIS A 144 1.80 -16.23 -6.12
CA HIS A 144 1.75 -14.76 -6.20
C HIS A 144 2.69 -14.14 -5.16
N ARG A 145 3.59 -13.27 -5.62
CA ARG A 145 4.56 -12.55 -4.78
C ARG A 145 4.03 -11.21 -4.26
N ALA A 146 2.96 -10.70 -4.85
CA ALA A 146 2.35 -9.42 -4.52
C ALA A 146 0.83 -9.56 -4.28
N GLY A 147 0.29 -8.61 -3.52
CA GLY A 147 -1.13 -8.51 -3.21
C GLY A 147 -2.02 -8.30 -4.44
N TRP A 148 -3.33 -8.51 -4.25
CA TRP A 148 -4.33 -8.51 -5.32
C TRP A 148 -4.40 -7.17 -6.10
N PHE A 149 -4.21 -6.03 -5.41
CA PHE A 149 -4.26 -4.71 -6.02
C PHE A 149 -3.11 -4.51 -7.01
N HIS A 150 -1.90 -4.93 -6.65
CA HIS A 150 -0.73 -4.87 -7.53
C HIS A 150 -0.97 -5.73 -8.79
N ASN A 151 -1.49 -6.95 -8.62
CA ASN A 151 -1.71 -7.88 -9.74
C ASN A 151 -2.74 -7.38 -10.77
N LEU A 152 -3.68 -6.50 -10.37
CA LEU A 152 -4.67 -5.92 -11.29
C LEU A 152 -4.05 -5.03 -12.39
N PHE A 153 -2.88 -4.45 -12.13
CA PHE A 153 -2.24 -3.47 -13.01
C PHE A 153 -0.90 -3.95 -13.58
N HIS A 154 -0.60 -5.24 -13.46
CA HIS A 154 0.62 -5.89 -13.97
C HIS A 154 0.29 -7.08 -14.92
N VAL A 155 -0.81 -6.96 -15.67
CA VAL A 155 -1.29 -7.98 -16.63
C VAL A 155 -0.51 -7.94 -17.93
#